data_AF-A0A537G635-F1
#
_entry.id   AF-A0A537G635-F1
#
_cell.length_a   1.000
_cell.length_b   1.000
_cell.length_c   1.000
_cell.angle_alpha   90.00
_cell.angle_beta   90.00
_cell.angle_gamma   90.00
#
_symmetry.space_group_name_H-M   'P 1'
#
loop_
_entity.id
_entity.type
_entity.pdbx_description
1 polymer ?
#
loop_
_entity_poly.entity_id
_entity_poly.type
_entity_poly.pdbx_seq_one_letter_code
_entity_poly.pdbx_strand_id
1 'polypeptide(L)'
;DSKNIKFDQWVLTEKPDISWDDIAGLEKPKRAIEESVVFPVRRPDLFPLGWPRGILFFGPPGCGKTLLAAAVASEIKGVFFCADAASLMSKWLGESERNVSQLFVKARESSEKGQPAIVFIDEIDSLMGVRGEEVGGEVRVRNQFLKEMDGILDKNKKFHVYLIGATNKPWVLDEPFIRRFQKRIYIPLPDIKTRMDMFQIYAHDLKLDNNVDFVELARMTEGYSGGDIRDLFQSTQLRVVRNFFTHGNVNDLNSVPDAITMEDFQSIITGRRPSVSPGILKRYYDWDESFKAS
;
A
#
# COMPACT_ATOMS: atom_id res chain seq x y z
N ASP A 1 -17.69 2.13 -27.99
CA ASP A 1 -17.44 2.57 -26.60
C ASP A 1 -16.64 1.61 -25.74
N SER A 2 -15.54 1.06 -26.26
CA SER A 2 -14.56 0.25 -25.49
C SER A 2 -13.50 1.09 -24.75
N LYS A 3 -13.46 2.41 -25.00
CA LYS A 3 -12.45 3.34 -24.44
C LYS A 3 -12.72 3.77 -23.00
N ASN A 4 -13.97 3.78 -22.54
CA ASN A 4 -14.31 4.12 -21.14
C ASN A 4 -14.14 2.93 -20.19
N ILE A 5 -14.31 1.69 -20.68
CA ILE A 5 -14.32 0.47 -19.85
C ILE A 5 -12.99 0.26 -19.12
N LYS A 6 -11.85 0.62 -19.73
CA LYS A 6 -10.52 0.47 -19.09
C LYS A 6 -10.22 1.55 -18.05
N PHE A 7 -10.75 2.76 -18.23
CA PHE A 7 -10.52 3.84 -17.27
C PHE A 7 -11.31 3.59 -15.98
N ASP A 8 -12.55 3.11 -16.09
CA ASP A 8 -13.39 2.79 -14.93
C ASP A 8 -12.80 1.66 -14.07
N GLN A 9 -11.89 0.82 -14.63
CA GLN A 9 -11.12 -0.16 -13.86
C GLN A 9 -10.06 0.45 -12.93
N TRP A 10 -9.61 1.69 -13.18
CA TRP A 10 -8.65 2.42 -12.34
C TRP A 10 -9.32 3.37 -11.35
N VAL A 11 -10.64 3.54 -11.48
CA VAL A 11 -11.43 4.34 -10.56
C VAL A 11 -12.08 3.40 -9.55
N LEU A 12 -11.43 3.22 -8.41
CA LEU A 12 -12.14 2.79 -7.21
C LEU A 12 -12.95 3.99 -6.70
N THR A 13 -14.06 4.28 -7.39
CA THR A 13 -14.95 5.39 -7.01
C THR A 13 -15.71 5.09 -5.71
N GLU A 14 -15.68 3.84 -5.25
CA GLU A 14 -16.24 3.42 -3.97
C GLU A 14 -15.24 3.70 -2.85
N LYS A 15 -15.74 4.33 -1.78
CA LYS A 15 -14.98 4.56 -0.55
C LYS A 15 -14.39 3.22 -0.09
N PRO A 16 -13.07 3.09 0.09
CA PRO A 16 -12.50 1.86 0.63
C PRO A 16 -13.14 1.56 1.98
N ASP A 17 -13.66 0.35 2.19
CA ASP A 17 -14.25 -0.05 3.48
C ASP A 17 -13.14 -0.43 4.48
N ILE A 18 -12.17 0.47 4.62
CA ILE A 18 -10.98 0.33 5.45
C ILE A 18 -10.81 1.64 6.21
N SER A 19 -10.75 1.54 7.53
CA SER A 19 -10.50 2.63 8.47
C SER A 19 -9.07 2.55 9.04
N TRP A 20 -8.67 3.56 9.82
CA TRP A 20 -7.40 3.48 10.56
C TRP A 20 -7.32 2.34 11.55
N ASP A 21 -8.45 1.90 12.10
CA ASP A 21 -8.52 0.87 13.13
C ASP A 21 -8.31 -0.53 12.53
N ASP A 22 -8.55 -0.69 11.23
CA ASP A 22 -8.30 -1.94 10.49
C ASP A 22 -6.81 -2.14 10.17
N ILE A 23 -5.96 -1.16 10.48
CA ILE A 23 -4.51 -1.21 10.23
C ILE A 23 -3.76 -1.31 11.55
N ALA A 24 -3.20 -2.48 11.83
CA ALA A 24 -2.35 -2.70 13.00
C ALA A 24 -1.07 -1.85 12.94
N GLY A 25 -0.76 -1.16 14.05
CA GLY A 25 0.47 -0.40 14.22
C GLY A 25 0.62 0.81 13.28
N LEU A 26 1.86 1.04 12.81
CA LEU A 26 2.22 2.15 11.92
C LEU A 26 1.94 3.56 12.48
N GLU A 27 2.04 3.75 13.81
CA GLU A 27 1.75 5.05 14.46
C GLU A 27 2.55 6.23 13.89
N LYS A 28 3.85 6.01 13.60
CA LYS A 28 4.70 7.05 13.00
C LYS A 28 4.25 7.40 11.57
N PRO A 29 4.07 6.42 10.64
CA PRO A 29 3.45 6.68 9.35
C PRO A 29 2.06 7.34 9.43
N LYS A 30 1.15 6.83 10.27
CA LYS A 30 -0.21 7.38 10.45
C LYS A 30 -0.14 8.86 10.83
N ARG A 31 0.65 9.22 11.84
CA ARG A 31 0.85 10.63 12.25
C ARG A 31 1.41 11.49 11.12
N ALA A 32 2.43 11.01 10.39
CA ALA A 32 2.99 11.76 9.27
C ALA A 32 1.95 12.00 8.16
N ILE A 33 1.01 11.07 7.96
CA ILE A 33 -0.10 11.24 7.01
C ILE A 33 -1.17 12.19 7.57
N GLU A 34 -1.49 12.12 8.85
CA GLU A 34 -2.41 13.07 9.49
C GLU A 34 -1.95 14.51 9.29
N GLU A 35 -0.67 14.77 9.56
CA GLU A 35 -0.04 16.09 9.42
C GLU A 35 0.01 16.59 7.96
N SER A 36 0.17 15.68 6.98
CA SER A 36 0.36 16.04 5.57
C SER A 36 -0.93 16.02 4.74
N VAL A 37 -1.94 15.25 5.13
CA VAL A 37 -3.19 15.05 4.37
C VAL A 37 -4.42 15.41 5.19
N VAL A 38 -4.60 14.79 6.36
CA VAL A 38 -5.85 14.91 7.13
C VAL A 38 -6.05 16.33 7.67
N PHE A 39 -5.03 16.91 8.31
CA PHE A 39 -5.15 18.26 8.88
C PHE A 39 -5.37 19.33 7.81
N PRO A 40 -4.64 19.35 6.68
CA PRO A 40 -4.90 20.32 5.62
C PRO A 40 -6.25 20.15 4.92
N VAL A 41 -6.80 18.94 4.83
CA VAL A 41 -8.17 18.75 4.33
C VAL A 41 -9.20 19.31 5.33
N ARG A 42 -9.02 19.06 6.63
CA ARG A 42 -10.00 19.49 7.65
C ARG A 42 -9.97 21.01 7.91
N ARG A 43 -8.78 21.62 7.94
CA ARG A 43 -8.58 23.04 8.27
C ARG A 43 -7.50 23.67 7.37
N PRO A 44 -7.76 23.84 6.06
CA PRO A 44 -6.80 24.42 5.13
C PRO A 44 -6.38 25.85 5.50
N ASP A 45 -7.22 26.57 6.24
CA ASP A 45 -6.95 27.91 6.76
C ASP A 45 -5.75 27.97 7.72
N LEU A 46 -5.41 26.85 8.37
CA LEU A 46 -4.25 26.76 9.27
C LEU A 46 -2.92 26.54 8.54
N PHE A 47 -2.94 26.41 7.20
CA PHE A 47 -1.76 26.14 6.38
C PHE A 47 -1.48 27.25 5.36
N PRO A 48 -1.23 28.51 5.80
CA PRO A 48 -1.05 29.66 4.91
C PRO A 48 0.22 29.56 4.04
N LEU A 49 1.20 28.74 4.43
CA LEU A 49 2.42 28.47 3.66
C LEU A 49 2.28 27.30 2.66
N GLY A 50 1.10 26.67 2.63
CA GLY A 50 0.83 25.43 1.91
C GLY A 50 1.20 24.18 2.71
N TRP A 51 0.99 23.02 2.10
CA TRP A 51 1.24 21.70 2.67
C TRP A 51 1.70 20.72 1.57
N PRO A 52 2.31 19.57 1.95
CA PRO A 52 2.69 18.54 0.99
C PRO A 52 1.49 17.96 0.25
N ARG A 53 1.58 17.84 -1.08
CA ARG A 53 0.59 17.11 -1.90
C ARG A 53 1.17 15.88 -2.59
N GLY A 54 2.49 15.82 -2.74
CA GLY A 54 3.21 14.62 -3.19
C GLY A 54 3.77 13.86 -1.99
N ILE A 55 3.31 12.62 -1.81
CA ILE A 55 3.71 11.73 -0.70
C ILE A 55 4.25 10.43 -1.29
N LEU A 56 5.43 9.99 -0.84
CA LEU A 56 6.02 8.71 -1.24
C LEU A 56 5.99 7.73 -0.06
N PHE A 57 5.29 6.63 -0.22
CA PHE A 57 5.41 5.47 0.65
C PHE A 57 6.50 4.55 0.12
N PHE A 58 7.46 4.21 0.98
CA PHE A 58 8.50 3.27 0.62
C PHE A 58 8.79 2.32 1.76
N GLY A 59 9.28 1.14 1.44
CA GLY A 59 9.60 0.11 2.42
C GLY A 59 9.35 -1.28 1.86
N PRO A 60 9.54 -2.33 2.68
CA PRO A 60 9.45 -3.71 2.20
C PRO A 60 8.08 -4.05 1.61
N PRO A 61 8.01 -5.02 0.68
CA PRO A 61 6.75 -5.53 0.17
C PRO A 61 5.91 -6.14 1.30
N GLY A 62 4.59 -6.20 1.12
CA GLY A 62 3.69 -6.84 2.09
C GLY A 62 3.48 -6.08 3.41
N CYS A 63 3.93 -4.82 3.52
CA CYS A 63 3.80 -4.01 4.75
C CYS A 63 2.61 -3.02 4.72
N GLY A 64 1.63 -3.24 3.85
CA GLY A 64 0.36 -2.49 3.87
C GLY A 64 0.40 -1.08 3.26
N LYS A 65 1.33 -0.76 2.35
CA LYS A 65 1.38 0.56 1.67
C LYS A 65 0.06 0.94 0.97
N THR A 66 -0.49 0.02 0.17
CA THR A 66 -1.75 0.20 -0.56
C THR A 66 -2.94 0.28 0.40
N LEU A 67 -2.96 -0.57 1.43
CA LEU A 67 -3.99 -0.56 2.48
C LEU A 67 -3.98 0.78 3.24
N LEU A 68 -2.79 1.28 3.59
CA LEU A 68 -2.60 2.55 4.27
C LEU A 68 -3.13 3.71 3.40
N ALA A 69 -2.81 3.73 2.10
CA ALA A 69 -3.30 4.78 1.19
C ALA A 69 -4.84 4.75 1.06
N ALA A 70 -5.44 3.56 1.00
CA ALA A 70 -6.88 3.39 0.96
C ALA A 70 -7.55 3.91 2.24
N ALA A 71 -7.00 3.59 3.42
CA ALA A 71 -7.51 4.13 4.69
C ALA A 71 -7.45 5.66 4.75
N VAL A 72 -6.40 6.29 4.23
CA VAL A 72 -6.31 7.76 4.16
C VAL A 72 -7.46 8.37 3.39
N ALA A 73 -7.85 7.75 2.26
CA ALA A 73 -8.97 8.23 1.45
C ALA A 73 -10.28 8.19 2.25
N SER A 74 -10.50 7.10 3.00
CA SER A 74 -11.67 6.93 3.86
C SER A 74 -11.74 7.96 4.98
N GLU A 75 -10.60 8.29 5.56
CA GLU A 75 -10.44 9.22 6.68
C GLU A 75 -10.70 10.68 6.29
N ILE A 76 -10.33 11.05 5.07
CA ILE A 76 -10.63 12.37 4.50
C ILE A 76 -11.97 12.41 3.77
N LYS A 77 -12.72 11.29 3.74
CA LYS A 77 -13.95 11.12 2.95
C LYS A 77 -13.75 11.51 1.48
N GLY A 78 -12.58 11.16 0.94
CA GLY A 78 -12.15 11.48 -0.40
C GLY A 78 -12.35 10.33 -1.39
N VAL A 79 -12.18 10.64 -2.67
CA VAL A 79 -12.19 9.67 -3.76
C VAL A 79 -10.81 9.03 -3.90
N PHE A 80 -10.75 7.71 -4.03
CA PHE A 80 -9.51 6.94 -4.13
C PHE A 80 -9.29 6.45 -5.57
N PHE A 81 -8.43 7.12 -6.31
CA PHE A 81 -7.98 6.66 -7.63
C PHE A 81 -6.75 5.77 -7.43
N CYS A 82 -6.78 4.53 -7.91
CA CYS A 82 -5.70 3.57 -7.71
C CYS A 82 -5.25 3.00 -9.05
N ALA A 83 -3.96 3.13 -9.35
CA ALA A 83 -3.37 2.55 -10.55
C ALA A 83 -2.02 1.91 -10.24
N ASP A 84 -1.72 0.81 -10.93
CA ASP A 84 -0.38 0.24 -10.97
C ASP A 84 0.44 0.96 -12.05
N ALA A 85 1.67 1.38 -11.73
CA ALA A 85 2.52 2.11 -12.67
C ALA A 85 2.83 1.32 -13.95
N ALA A 86 3.04 0.00 -13.88
CA ALA A 86 3.28 -0.81 -15.06
C ALA A 86 2.03 -0.88 -15.96
N SER A 87 0.83 -0.86 -15.38
CA SER A 87 -0.42 -0.78 -16.14
C SER A 87 -0.53 0.51 -16.95
N LEU A 88 -0.05 1.64 -16.41
CA LEU A 88 0.02 2.93 -17.10
C LEU A 88 1.01 2.91 -18.26
N MET A 89 2.10 2.13 -18.15
CA MET A 89 3.16 2.03 -19.16
C MET A 89 2.86 1.02 -20.29
N SER A 90 1.76 0.27 -20.22
CA SER A 90 1.49 -0.85 -21.14
C SER A 90 1.21 -0.44 -22.62
N LYS A 91 1.38 -1.42 -23.55
CA LYS A 91 1.59 -1.41 -25.03
C LYS A 91 0.79 -0.45 -25.94
N TRP A 92 -0.10 0.39 -25.45
CA TRP A 92 -0.80 1.41 -26.25
C TRP A 92 -0.28 2.79 -25.88
N LEU A 93 0.96 3.09 -26.28
CA LEU A 93 1.72 4.29 -25.90
C LEU A 93 0.97 5.62 -26.13
N GLY A 94 0.09 5.70 -27.13
CA GLY A 94 -0.76 6.87 -27.35
C GLY A 94 -1.99 6.97 -26.43
N GLU A 95 -2.50 5.82 -25.95
CA GLU A 95 -3.57 5.79 -24.95
C GLU A 95 -3.02 6.04 -23.54
N SER A 96 -1.80 5.59 -23.23
CA SER A 96 -1.15 5.75 -21.93
C SER A 96 -0.97 7.21 -21.47
N GLU A 97 -0.54 8.11 -22.37
CA GLU A 97 -0.43 9.54 -22.03
C GLU A 97 -1.79 10.16 -21.70
N ARG A 98 -2.80 9.83 -22.52
CA ARG A 98 -4.18 10.29 -22.33
C ARG A 98 -4.75 9.74 -21.02
N ASN A 99 -4.49 8.48 -20.72
CA ASN A 99 -4.89 7.77 -19.53
C ASN A 99 -4.36 8.44 -18.25
N VAL A 100 -3.06 8.75 -18.23
CA VAL A 100 -2.44 9.54 -17.15
C VAL A 100 -3.11 10.90 -17.03
N SER A 101 -3.28 11.64 -18.13
CA SER A 101 -3.92 12.95 -18.05
C SER A 101 -5.37 12.88 -17.54
N GLN A 102 -6.16 11.92 -18.03
CA GLN A 102 -7.54 11.70 -17.61
C GLN A 102 -7.66 11.35 -16.12
N LEU A 103 -6.71 10.57 -15.58
CA LEU A 103 -6.64 10.24 -14.15
C LEU A 103 -6.59 11.51 -13.30
N PHE A 104 -5.66 12.40 -13.62
CA PHE A 104 -5.48 13.65 -12.89
C PHE A 104 -6.57 14.68 -13.16
N VAL A 105 -7.16 14.70 -14.37
CA VAL A 105 -8.35 15.51 -14.67
C VAL A 105 -9.52 15.09 -13.77
N LYS A 106 -9.87 13.80 -13.69
CA LYS A 106 -10.96 13.33 -12.83
C LYS A 106 -10.70 13.60 -11.34
N ALA A 107 -9.45 13.45 -10.89
CA ALA A 107 -9.08 13.80 -9.52
C ALA A 107 -9.31 15.30 -9.21
N ARG A 108 -8.95 16.19 -10.13
CA ARG A 108 -9.23 17.63 -10.01
C ARG A 108 -10.73 17.93 -10.03
N GLU A 109 -11.49 17.32 -10.95
CA GLU A 109 -12.95 17.46 -11.00
C GLU A 109 -13.63 17.03 -9.71
N SER A 110 -13.16 15.96 -9.06
CA SER A 110 -13.62 15.55 -7.73
C SER A 110 -13.36 16.65 -6.69
N SER A 111 -12.13 17.19 -6.66
CA SER A 111 -11.77 18.26 -5.74
C SER A 111 -12.59 19.53 -5.97
N GLU A 112 -12.91 19.88 -7.21
CA GLU A 112 -13.74 21.04 -7.56
C GLU A 112 -15.19 20.86 -7.08
N LYS A 113 -15.68 19.62 -7.03
CA LYS A 113 -16.99 19.27 -6.46
C LYS A 113 -16.98 19.23 -4.91
N GLY A 114 -15.87 19.61 -4.27
CA GLY A 114 -15.72 19.65 -2.83
C GLY A 114 -15.32 18.31 -2.19
N GLN A 115 -14.94 17.31 -2.99
CA GLN A 115 -14.48 16.01 -2.51
C GLN A 115 -12.96 15.88 -2.71
N PRO A 116 -12.16 15.81 -1.63
CA PRO A 116 -10.73 15.53 -1.73
C PRO A 116 -10.46 14.27 -2.56
N ALA A 117 -9.33 14.22 -3.26
CA ALA A 117 -8.96 13.07 -4.08
C ALA A 117 -7.55 12.59 -3.75
N ILE A 118 -7.37 11.28 -3.65
CA ILE A 118 -6.08 10.61 -3.59
C ILE A 118 -5.86 9.89 -4.91
N VAL A 119 -4.77 10.23 -5.59
CA VAL A 119 -4.22 9.46 -6.70
C VAL A 119 -3.12 8.58 -6.14
N PHE A 120 -3.38 7.28 -6.00
CA PHE A 120 -2.41 6.29 -5.55
C PHE A 120 -1.80 5.55 -6.74
N ILE A 121 -0.47 5.57 -6.82
CA ILE A 121 0.30 4.89 -7.85
C ILE A 121 1.20 3.86 -7.19
N ASP A 122 0.87 2.58 -7.36
CA ASP A 122 1.71 1.48 -6.87
C ASP A 122 2.86 1.19 -7.83
N GLU A 123 3.92 0.56 -7.29
CA GLU A 123 5.14 0.21 -8.01
C GLU A 123 5.72 1.35 -8.86
N ILE A 124 5.75 2.56 -8.31
CA ILE A 124 6.12 3.78 -9.05
C ILE A 124 7.54 3.75 -9.63
N ASP A 125 8.39 2.83 -9.13
CA ASP A 125 9.69 2.52 -9.73
C ASP A 125 9.59 2.02 -11.18
N SER A 126 8.47 1.42 -11.57
CA SER A 126 8.22 0.98 -12.95
C SER A 126 8.15 2.15 -13.94
N LEU A 127 7.83 3.38 -13.48
CA LEU A 127 7.91 4.59 -14.32
C LEU A 127 9.36 5.02 -14.61
N MET A 128 10.33 4.50 -13.84
CA MET A 128 11.75 4.87 -13.91
C MET A 128 12.61 3.80 -14.59
N GLY A 129 11.99 2.79 -15.22
CA GLY A 129 12.64 1.63 -15.84
C GLY A 129 13.73 1.98 -16.86
N VAL A 130 14.98 2.01 -16.39
CA VAL A 130 16.30 1.96 -17.07
C VAL A 130 16.40 2.57 -18.48
N ARG A 131 17.15 3.69 -18.52
CA ARG A 131 17.52 4.60 -19.63
C ARG A 131 18.30 3.98 -20.82
N GLY A 132 18.24 2.67 -21.05
CA GLY A 132 19.06 1.97 -22.04
C GLY A 132 18.34 1.56 -23.33
N GLU A 133 17.05 1.21 -23.24
CA GLU A 133 16.25 0.67 -24.37
C GLU A 133 14.84 1.30 -24.43
N GLU A 134 14.62 2.47 -23.82
CA GLU A 134 13.30 3.11 -23.80
C GLU A 134 12.84 3.44 -25.24
N VAL A 135 11.80 2.74 -25.70
CA VAL A 135 11.04 3.11 -26.89
C VAL A 135 10.33 4.43 -26.55
N GLY A 136 10.52 5.48 -27.36
CA GLY A 136 10.19 6.88 -27.01
C GLY A 136 8.77 7.20 -26.51
N GLY A 137 7.83 6.25 -26.49
CA GLY A 137 6.55 6.42 -25.79
C GLY A 137 6.64 6.33 -24.26
N GLU A 138 7.51 5.49 -23.70
CA GLU A 138 7.69 5.40 -22.23
C GLU A 138 8.18 6.74 -21.65
N VAL A 139 9.11 7.38 -22.36
CA VAL A 139 9.59 8.74 -22.06
C VAL A 139 8.44 9.74 -22.05
N ARG A 140 7.51 9.67 -23.02
CA ARG A 140 6.38 10.61 -23.09
C ARG A 140 5.38 10.38 -21.97
N VAL A 141 5.06 9.13 -21.63
CA VAL A 141 4.18 8.81 -20.49
C VAL A 141 4.80 9.31 -19.18
N ARG A 142 6.09 9.07 -18.96
CA ARG A 142 6.82 9.62 -17.80
C ARG A 142 6.76 11.14 -17.75
N ASN A 143 7.05 11.81 -18.87
CA ASN A 143 7.01 13.27 -18.95
C ASN A 143 5.60 13.82 -18.70
N GLN A 144 4.57 13.14 -19.21
CA GLN A 144 3.17 13.48 -18.96
C GLN A 144 2.82 13.30 -17.48
N PHE A 145 3.27 12.23 -16.84
CA PHE A 145 3.09 12.02 -15.40
C PHE A 145 3.77 13.14 -14.59
N LEU A 146 5.04 13.46 -14.87
CA LEU A 146 5.77 14.57 -14.23
C LEU A 146 5.02 15.90 -14.37
N LYS A 147 4.50 16.19 -15.56
CA LYS A 147 3.70 17.40 -15.82
C LYS A 147 2.43 17.45 -14.96
N GLU A 148 1.73 16.32 -14.79
CA GLU A 148 0.54 16.26 -13.94
C GLU A 148 0.89 16.40 -12.45
N MET A 149 2.02 15.83 -12.00
CA MET A 149 2.55 16.06 -10.65
C MET A 149 2.78 17.55 -10.40
N ASP A 150 3.49 18.22 -11.32
CA ASP A 150 3.79 19.65 -11.22
C ASP A 150 2.49 20.48 -11.20
N GLY A 151 1.46 20.04 -11.93
CA GLY A 151 0.14 20.66 -11.93
C GLY A 151 -0.61 20.57 -10.59
N ILE A 152 -0.40 19.50 -9.81
CA ILE A 152 -0.95 19.36 -8.45
C ILE A 152 -0.19 20.22 -7.43
N LEU A 153 1.13 20.32 -7.61
CA LEU A 153 2.04 21.04 -6.71
C LEU A 153 1.96 22.57 -6.86
N ASP A 154 1.28 23.07 -7.89
CA ASP A 154 1.05 24.49 -8.11
C ASP A 154 0.24 25.11 -6.95
N LYS A 155 0.92 25.95 -6.17
CA LYS A 155 0.39 26.62 -4.98
C LYS A 155 -0.73 27.61 -5.28
N ASN A 156 -0.83 28.08 -6.52
CA ASN A 156 -1.91 28.99 -6.92
C ASN A 156 -3.25 28.26 -7.05
N LYS A 157 -3.23 26.93 -7.07
CA LYS A 157 -4.41 26.08 -7.19
C LYS A 157 -4.79 25.49 -5.83
N LYS A 158 -6.05 25.68 -5.43
CA LYS A 158 -6.61 25.22 -4.15
C LYS A 158 -7.20 23.80 -4.22
N PHE A 159 -6.64 22.92 -5.07
CA PHE A 159 -7.13 21.55 -5.17
C PHE A 159 -6.70 20.73 -3.94
N HIS A 160 -7.64 20.00 -3.35
CA HIS A 160 -7.39 18.95 -2.37
C HIS A 160 -7.11 17.62 -3.10
N VAL A 161 -6.15 17.65 -4.03
CA VAL A 161 -5.67 16.48 -4.76
C VAL A 161 -4.30 16.11 -4.22
N TYR A 162 -4.16 14.85 -3.82
CA TYR A 162 -2.93 14.28 -3.26
C TYR A 162 -2.44 13.18 -4.19
N LEU A 163 -1.15 13.14 -4.45
CA LEU A 163 -0.49 12.02 -5.12
C LEU A 163 0.28 11.21 -4.09
N ILE A 164 -0.09 9.95 -3.93
CA ILE A 164 0.63 8.98 -3.11
C ILE A 164 1.29 7.97 -4.05
N GLY A 165 2.62 8.00 -4.14
CA GLY A 165 3.38 6.95 -4.81
C GLY A 165 3.79 5.86 -3.83
N ALA A 166 3.78 4.59 -4.23
CA ALA A 166 4.34 3.49 -3.45
C ALA A 166 5.46 2.79 -4.21
N THR A 167 6.53 2.41 -3.50
CA THR A 167 7.62 1.61 -4.09
C THR A 167 8.28 0.68 -3.07
N ASN A 168 8.76 -0.46 -3.56
CA ASN A 168 9.64 -1.35 -2.81
C ASN A 168 11.12 -1.08 -3.11
N LYS A 169 11.45 -0.21 -4.07
CA LYS A 169 12.81 0.01 -4.58
C LYS A 169 13.14 1.49 -4.68
N PRO A 170 13.07 2.27 -3.58
CA PRO A 170 13.20 3.73 -3.63
C PRO A 170 14.54 4.22 -4.19
N TRP A 171 15.59 3.40 -4.11
CA TRP A 171 16.92 3.65 -4.68
C TRP A 171 17.00 3.66 -6.21
N VAL A 172 15.96 3.22 -6.94
CA VAL A 172 15.94 3.31 -8.42
C VAL A 172 15.32 4.63 -8.91
N LEU A 173 14.67 5.37 -8.01
CA LEU A 173 14.07 6.65 -8.33
C LEU A 173 15.19 7.71 -8.44
N ASP A 174 15.10 8.58 -9.43
CA ASP A 174 16.05 9.69 -9.57
C ASP A 174 15.66 10.89 -8.70
N GLU A 175 16.65 11.73 -8.39
CA GLU A 175 16.45 12.88 -7.50
C GLU A 175 15.37 13.88 -8.01
N PRO A 176 15.30 14.21 -9.32
CA PRO A 176 14.22 15.06 -9.84
C PRO A 176 12.82 14.50 -9.58
N PHE A 177 12.65 13.18 -9.67
CA PHE A 177 11.38 12.53 -9.34
C PHE A 177 11.11 12.56 -7.84
N ILE A 178 12.10 12.20 -7.02
CA ILE A 178 12.02 12.19 -5.56
C ILE A 178 11.68 13.57 -4.98
N ARG A 179 12.15 14.67 -5.59
CA ARG A 179 11.86 16.05 -5.16
C ARG A 179 10.38 16.45 -5.26
N ARG A 180 9.60 15.80 -6.13
CA ARG A 180 8.15 16.04 -6.25
C ARG A 180 7.34 15.39 -5.12
N PHE A 181 7.93 14.40 -4.47
CA PHE A 181 7.42 13.82 -3.24
C PHE A 181 7.97 14.59 -2.04
N GLN A 182 7.24 15.65 -1.66
CA GLN A 182 7.57 16.57 -0.58
C GLN A 182 7.57 15.88 0.80
N LYS A 183 6.75 14.83 0.97
CA LYS A 183 6.82 13.95 2.15
C LYS A 183 7.20 12.53 1.71
N ARG A 184 8.09 11.89 2.46
CA ARG A 184 8.55 10.53 2.23
C ARG A 184 8.35 9.78 3.54
N ILE A 185 7.62 8.68 3.49
CA ILE A 185 7.18 7.95 4.68
C ILE A 185 7.65 6.51 4.55
N TYR A 186 8.58 6.14 5.43
CA TYR A 186 9.05 4.77 5.55
C TYR A 186 7.96 3.91 6.22
N ILE A 187 7.56 2.83 5.54
CA ILE A 187 6.63 1.83 6.05
C ILE A 187 7.45 0.60 6.45
N PRO A 188 7.74 0.40 7.76
CA PRO A 188 8.62 -0.66 8.23
C PRO A 188 7.92 -2.02 8.28
N LEU A 189 8.70 -3.07 8.57
CA LEU A 189 8.16 -4.35 9.05
C LEU A 189 7.40 -4.16 10.38
N PRO A 190 6.39 -5.01 10.66
CA PRO A 190 5.65 -4.96 11.92
C PRO A 190 6.56 -5.32 13.10
N ASP A 191 6.49 -4.53 14.18
CA ASP A 191 7.10 -4.85 15.47
C ASP A 191 6.32 -5.95 16.20
N ILE A 192 6.82 -6.41 17.35
CA ILE A 192 6.21 -7.53 18.09
C ILE A 192 4.74 -7.27 18.44
N LYS A 193 4.41 -6.04 18.87
CA LYS A 193 3.04 -5.66 19.22
C LYS A 193 2.15 -5.66 17.98
N THR A 194 2.63 -5.05 16.89
CA THR A 194 1.91 -5.01 15.61
C THR A 194 1.66 -6.42 15.09
N ARG A 195 2.62 -7.35 15.21
CA ARG A 195 2.40 -8.75 14.82
C ARG A 195 1.30 -9.41 15.63
N MET A 196 1.27 -9.20 16.94
CA MET A 196 0.19 -9.73 17.80
C MET A 196 -1.18 -9.17 17.41
N ASP A 197 -1.27 -7.86 17.15
CA ASP A 197 -2.51 -7.23 16.70
C ASP A 197 -2.96 -7.82 15.35
N MET A 198 -2.03 -8.06 14.42
CA MET A 198 -2.30 -8.74 13.15
C MET A 198 -2.77 -10.19 13.33
N PHE A 199 -2.23 -10.91 14.32
CA PHE A 199 -2.68 -12.28 14.62
C PHE A 199 -4.13 -12.30 15.07
N GLN A 200 -4.56 -11.32 15.87
CA GLN A 200 -5.97 -11.21 16.28
C GLN A 200 -6.89 -11.00 15.08
N ILE A 201 -6.48 -10.15 14.12
CA ILE A 201 -7.24 -9.92 12.88
C ILE A 201 -7.37 -11.22 12.08
N TYR A 202 -6.27 -11.92 11.80
CA TYR A 202 -6.32 -13.15 10.99
C TYR A 202 -6.89 -14.36 11.73
N ALA A 203 -6.88 -14.35 13.06
CA ALA A 203 -7.49 -15.39 13.87
C ALA A 203 -9.00 -15.25 14.03
N HIS A 204 -9.58 -14.08 13.72
CA HIS A 204 -10.99 -13.78 14.01
C HIS A 204 -11.96 -14.87 13.51
N ASP A 205 -11.74 -15.37 12.29
CA ASP A 205 -12.59 -16.39 11.66
C ASP A 205 -12.06 -17.83 11.83
N LEU A 206 -11.00 -18.02 12.63
CA LEU A 206 -10.34 -19.30 12.83
C LEU A 206 -10.70 -19.91 14.18
N LYS A 207 -10.98 -21.21 14.20
CA LYS A 207 -11.12 -21.99 15.42
C LYS A 207 -9.73 -22.33 15.95
N LEU A 208 -9.23 -21.55 16.91
CA LEU A 208 -7.95 -21.79 17.57
C LEU A 208 -8.11 -22.66 18.84
N ASP A 209 -7.12 -23.48 19.12
CA ASP A 209 -6.98 -24.17 20.40
C ASP A 209 -6.45 -23.20 21.48
N ASN A 210 -6.74 -23.50 22.75
CA ASN A 210 -6.26 -22.70 23.88
C ASN A 210 -4.73 -22.72 24.02
N ASN A 211 -4.05 -23.68 23.39
CA ASN A 211 -2.60 -23.80 23.42
C ASN A 211 -1.86 -22.79 22.50
N VAL A 212 -2.58 -22.00 21.69
CA VAL A 212 -1.98 -21.02 20.78
C VAL A 212 -1.53 -19.78 21.55
N ASP A 213 -0.21 -19.63 21.73
CA ASP A 213 0.40 -18.46 22.37
C ASP A 213 0.85 -17.43 21.31
N PHE A 214 0.12 -16.31 21.22
CA PHE A 214 0.45 -15.21 20.31
C PHE A 214 1.75 -14.47 20.66
N VAL A 215 2.16 -14.45 21.93
CA VAL A 215 3.43 -13.84 22.33
C VAL A 215 4.58 -14.67 21.79
N GLU A 216 4.51 -15.98 21.96
CA GLU A 216 5.53 -16.88 21.44
C GLU A 216 5.52 -16.92 19.91
N LEU A 217 4.34 -16.98 19.28
CA LEU A 217 4.21 -16.88 17.84
C LEU A 217 4.85 -15.59 17.30
N ALA A 218 4.67 -14.47 17.99
CA ALA A 218 5.21 -13.18 17.56
C ALA A 218 6.74 -13.14 17.65
N ARG A 219 7.36 -13.88 18.59
CA ARG A 219 8.82 -14.05 18.66
C ARG A 219 9.33 -14.92 17.51
N MET A 220 8.64 -16.03 17.23
CA MET A 220 9.02 -16.95 16.15
C MET A 220 8.93 -16.33 14.76
N THR A 221 8.05 -15.34 14.57
CA THR A 221 7.85 -14.64 13.29
C THR A 221 8.60 -13.30 13.23
N GLU A 222 9.72 -13.15 13.93
CA GLU A 222 10.56 -11.96 13.77
C GLU A 222 11.02 -11.79 12.32
N GLY A 223 10.94 -10.56 11.81
CA GLY A 223 11.29 -10.23 10.42
C GLY A 223 10.19 -10.52 9.39
N TYR A 224 9.06 -11.10 9.78
CA TYR A 224 7.93 -11.34 8.87
C TYR A 224 7.26 -10.02 8.50
N SER A 225 6.96 -9.85 7.22
CA SER A 225 6.07 -8.79 6.72
C SER A 225 4.60 -9.13 7.01
N GLY A 226 3.71 -8.17 6.77
CA GLY A 226 2.27 -8.44 6.88
C GLY A 226 1.78 -9.51 5.88
N GLY A 227 2.40 -9.57 4.70
CA GLY A 227 2.18 -10.64 3.73
C GLY A 227 2.62 -12.01 4.25
N ASP A 228 3.81 -12.09 4.88
CA ASP A 228 4.30 -13.35 5.46
C ASP A 228 3.39 -13.84 6.58
N ILE A 229 2.85 -12.94 7.41
CA ILE A 229 1.91 -13.28 8.48
C ILE A 229 0.59 -13.80 7.90
N ARG A 230 0.02 -13.13 6.90
CA ARG A 230 -1.19 -13.61 6.22
C ARG A 230 -0.97 -15.01 5.65
N ASP A 231 0.15 -15.22 4.96
CA ASP A 231 0.47 -16.50 4.34
C ASP A 231 0.71 -17.60 5.38
N LEU A 232 1.27 -17.27 6.55
CA LEU A 232 1.39 -18.18 7.68
C LEU A 232 0.00 -18.67 8.12
N PHE A 233 -0.93 -17.76 8.41
CA PHE A 233 -2.29 -18.11 8.84
C PHE A 233 -3.05 -18.92 7.80
N GLN A 234 -2.99 -18.53 6.52
CA GLN A 234 -3.59 -19.28 5.42
C GLN A 234 -3.00 -20.68 5.27
N SER A 235 -1.68 -20.82 5.43
CA SER A 235 -1.02 -22.13 5.33
C SER A 235 -1.39 -23.05 6.50
N THR A 236 -1.48 -22.49 7.70
CA THR A 236 -1.91 -23.22 8.90
C THR A 236 -3.36 -23.68 8.75
N GLN A 237 -4.26 -22.80 8.32
CA GLN A 237 -5.65 -23.15 8.01
C GLN A 237 -5.73 -24.27 6.96
N LEU A 238 -5.00 -24.12 5.84
CA LEU A 238 -5.00 -25.13 4.77
C LEU A 238 -4.49 -26.48 5.24
N ARG A 239 -3.52 -26.52 6.16
CA ARG A 239 -3.01 -27.77 6.76
C ARG A 239 -4.12 -28.50 7.51
N VAL A 240 -4.84 -27.80 8.39
CA VAL A 240 -5.95 -28.39 9.17
C VAL A 240 -7.10 -28.81 8.26
N VAL A 241 -7.47 -27.98 7.28
CA VAL A 241 -8.46 -28.33 6.26
C VAL A 241 -8.04 -29.58 5.47
N ARG A 242 -6.78 -29.67 5.04
CA ARG A 242 -6.28 -30.85 4.31
C ARG A 242 -6.37 -32.12 5.15
N ASN A 243 -6.02 -32.05 6.44
CA ASN A 243 -6.15 -33.18 7.35
C ASN A 243 -7.60 -33.63 7.48
N PHE A 244 -8.53 -32.69 7.63
CA PHE A 244 -9.97 -32.96 7.66
C PHE A 244 -10.47 -33.61 6.35
N PHE A 245 -9.99 -33.15 5.19
CA PHE A 245 -10.33 -33.75 3.91
C PHE A 245 -9.77 -35.17 3.70
N THR A 246 -8.68 -35.51 4.38
CA THR A 246 -8.00 -36.81 4.24
C THR A 246 -8.50 -37.85 5.24
N HIS A 247 -8.82 -37.42 6.47
CA HIS A 247 -9.14 -38.34 7.57
C HIS A 247 -10.52 -38.10 8.20
N GLY A 248 -11.15 -36.95 7.92
CA GLY A 248 -12.47 -36.59 8.44
C GLY A 248 -13.62 -36.99 7.51
N ASN A 249 -14.86 -36.76 7.96
CA ASN A 249 -16.06 -36.97 7.17
C ASN A 249 -16.49 -35.66 6.49
N VAL A 250 -15.95 -35.38 5.30
CA VAL A 250 -16.24 -34.15 4.55
C VAL A 250 -17.69 -34.08 4.05
N ASN A 251 -18.34 -35.23 3.86
CA ASN A 251 -19.71 -35.30 3.34
C ASN A 251 -20.77 -35.00 4.42
N ASP A 252 -20.38 -34.97 5.69
CA ASP A 252 -21.27 -34.55 6.79
C ASP A 252 -21.09 -33.06 7.06
N LEU A 253 -22.14 -32.28 6.80
CA LEU A 253 -22.15 -30.83 6.99
C LEU A 253 -22.03 -30.39 8.46
N ASN A 254 -22.24 -31.31 9.42
CA ASN A 254 -22.05 -31.02 10.84
C ASN A 254 -20.63 -31.35 11.32
N SER A 255 -19.85 -32.05 10.50
CA SER A 255 -18.47 -32.38 10.78
C SER A 255 -17.60 -31.16 10.49
N VAL A 256 -16.78 -30.76 11.45
CA VAL A 256 -15.89 -29.59 11.33
C VAL A 256 -14.44 -29.99 11.55
N PRO A 257 -13.47 -29.25 10.99
CA PRO A 257 -12.06 -29.49 11.28
C PRO A 257 -11.73 -29.32 12.77
N ASP A 258 -10.63 -29.96 13.18
CA ASP A 258 -10.03 -29.75 14.50
C ASP A 258 -9.63 -28.28 14.71
N ALA A 259 -9.50 -27.89 15.97
CA ALA A 259 -8.99 -26.56 16.29
C ALA A 259 -7.52 -26.45 15.85
N ILE A 260 -7.12 -25.28 15.35
CA ILE A 260 -5.74 -24.98 14.96
C ILE A 260 -4.89 -24.88 16.23
N THR A 261 -3.80 -25.64 16.29
CA THR A 261 -2.91 -25.71 17.44
C THR A 261 -1.62 -24.90 17.24
N MET A 262 -0.87 -24.66 18.33
CA MET A 262 0.45 -24.05 18.23
C MET A 262 1.42 -24.90 17.39
N GLU A 263 1.33 -26.22 17.46
CA GLU A 263 2.12 -27.17 16.68
C GLU A 263 1.90 -27.01 15.18
N ASP A 264 0.67 -26.70 14.75
CA ASP A 264 0.37 -26.43 13.35
C ASP A 264 1.14 -25.19 12.85
N PHE A 265 1.14 -24.09 13.62
CA PHE A 265 1.93 -22.90 13.29
C PHE A 265 3.44 -23.19 13.26
N GLN A 266 3.97 -23.87 14.28
CA GLN A 266 5.39 -24.22 14.36
C GLN A 266 5.84 -25.06 13.15
N SER A 267 4.99 -25.99 12.70
CA SER A 267 5.27 -26.83 11.53
C SER A 267 5.43 -26.02 10.24
N ILE A 268 4.63 -24.96 10.07
CA ILE A 268 4.70 -24.08 8.90
C ILE A 268 5.92 -23.16 8.99
N ILE A 269 6.20 -22.62 10.18
CA ILE A 269 7.36 -21.73 10.42
C ILE A 269 8.67 -22.47 10.16
N THR A 270 8.80 -23.74 10.57
CA THR A 270 10.03 -24.53 10.36
C THR A 270 10.42 -24.61 8.88
N GLY A 271 9.44 -24.59 7.96
CA GLY A 271 9.66 -24.62 6.51
C GLY A 271 9.72 -23.26 5.83
N ARG A 272 9.52 -22.14 6.56
CA ARG A 272 9.40 -20.80 5.99
C ARG A 272 10.45 -19.84 6.52
N ARG A 273 10.99 -19.02 5.62
CA ARG A 273 11.89 -17.91 5.95
C ARG A 273 11.16 -16.58 5.70
N PRO A 274 11.52 -15.50 6.42
CA PRO A 274 11.02 -14.16 6.10
C PRO A 274 11.29 -13.80 4.64
N SER A 275 10.33 -13.17 3.97
CA SER A 275 10.49 -12.71 2.59
C SER A 275 11.46 -11.52 2.44
N VAL A 276 11.73 -10.81 3.55
CA VAL A 276 12.55 -9.60 3.59
C VAL A 276 13.88 -9.88 4.29
N SER A 277 15.00 -9.67 3.60
CA SER A 277 16.33 -9.94 4.16
C SER A 277 16.84 -8.81 5.06
N PRO A 278 17.69 -9.09 6.08
CA PRO A 278 18.30 -8.03 6.88
C PRO A 278 19.10 -7.01 6.04
N GLY A 279 19.74 -7.47 4.95
CA GLY A 279 20.47 -6.60 4.03
C GLY A 279 19.58 -5.59 3.30
N ILE A 280 18.36 -5.98 2.90
CA ILE A 280 17.43 -5.04 2.25
C ILE A 280 16.86 -4.04 3.26
N LEU A 281 16.64 -4.45 4.52
CA LEU A 281 16.21 -3.55 5.59
C LEU A 281 17.22 -2.44 5.82
N LYS A 282 18.52 -2.78 5.90
CA LYS A 282 19.59 -1.78 6.00
C LYS A 282 19.52 -0.77 4.85
N ARG A 283 19.29 -1.25 3.63
CA ARG A 283 19.18 -0.38 2.46
C ARG A 283 18.01 0.61 2.54
N TYR A 284 16.88 0.22 3.16
CA TYR A 284 15.79 1.16 3.42
C TYR A 284 16.15 2.21 4.46
N TYR A 285 16.82 1.81 5.55
CA TYR A 285 17.29 2.75 6.57
C TYR A 285 18.29 3.77 6.00
N ASP A 286 19.31 3.29 5.27
CA ASP A 286 20.32 4.16 4.64
C ASP A 286 19.65 5.15 3.65
N TRP A 287 18.63 4.70 2.91
CA TRP A 287 17.88 5.56 2.00
C TRP A 287 17.00 6.57 2.75
N ASP A 288 16.29 6.16 3.80
CA ASP A 288 15.48 7.05 4.65
C ASP A 288 16.34 8.16 5.28
N GLU A 289 17.52 7.81 5.80
CA GLU A 289 18.45 8.80 6.35
C GLU A 289 18.97 9.77 5.28
N SER A 290 19.30 9.28 4.10
CA SER A 290 19.82 10.09 2.99
C SER A 290 18.77 11.06 2.43
N PHE A 291 17.49 10.68 2.46
CA PHE A 291 16.40 11.44 1.86
C PHE A 291 15.39 11.95 2.88
N LYS A 292 15.76 11.98 4.17
CA LYS A 292 14.90 12.43 5.26
C LYS A 292 14.44 13.87 5.01
N ALA A 293 13.19 14.02 4.61
CA ALA A 293 12.52 15.31 4.58
C ALA A 293 11.96 15.55 5.98
N SER A 294 12.51 16.52 6.71
CA SER A 294 11.98 16.96 8.02
C SER A 294 10.48 17.21 7.93
#